data_AF-A0A1S2YGL8-F1
#
_entry.id   AF-A0A1S2YGL8-F1
#
_cell.length_a   1.000
_cell.length_b   1.000
_cell.length_c   1.000
_cell.angle_alpha   90.00
_cell.angle_beta   90.00
_cell.angle_gamma   90.00
#
_symmetry.space_group_name_H-M   'P 1'
#
loop_
_entity.id
_entity.type
_entity.pdbx_description
1 polymer ?
#
loop_
_entity_poly.entity_id
_entity_poly.type
_entity_poly.pdbx_seq_one_letter_code
_entity_poly.pdbx_strand_id
1 'polypeptide(L)'
;MAIQKGIEGQNELKKLIEKYPSSKAIKDCATVDYNELVNSFSSSLREIVEDPDSANYDAKVAGDGPQTCESDLVDEKIVNDPSISTLNNEMYFLSTIAFLATSHLNE
;
A
#
# COMPACT_ATOMS: atom_id res chain seq x y z
N MET A 1 -6.60 7.77 8.42
CA MET A 1 -5.33 8.36 7.95
C MET A 1 -4.68 7.53 6.86
N ALA A 2 -4.41 6.23 7.08
CA ALA A 2 -3.75 5.36 6.09
C ALA A 2 -4.50 5.24 4.75
N ILE A 3 -5.82 5.02 4.77
CA ILE A 3 -6.66 4.94 3.54
C ILE A 3 -6.51 6.20 2.68
N GLN A 4 -6.66 7.39 3.29
CA GLN A 4 -6.56 8.66 2.57
C GLN A 4 -5.16 8.86 1.95
N LYS A 5 -4.09 8.56 2.72
CA LYS A 5 -2.72 8.60 2.22
C LYS A 5 -2.48 7.60 1.08
N GLY A 6 -3.02 6.39 1.18
CA GLY A 6 -2.97 5.39 0.11
C GLY A 6 -3.64 5.89 -1.16
N ILE A 7 -4.82 6.52 -1.06
CA ILE A 7 -5.52 7.10 -2.22
C ILE A 7 -4.72 8.26 -2.84
N GLU A 8 -4.16 9.14 -2.02
CA GLU A 8 -3.31 10.25 -2.48
C GLU A 8 -2.07 9.73 -3.21
N GLY A 9 -1.36 8.79 -2.60
CA GLY A 9 -0.21 8.12 -3.21
C GLY A 9 -0.55 7.40 -4.50
N GLN A 10 -1.69 6.69 -4.54
CA GLN A 10 -2.17 6.04 -5.77
C GLN A 10 -2.38 7.06 -6.90
N ASN A 11 -2.94 8.23 -6.59
CA ASN A 11 -3.17 9.28 -7.58
C ASN A 11 -1.86 9.91 -8.06
N GLU A 12 -0.83 9.97 -7.22
CA GLU A 12 0.52 10.37 -7.64
C GLU A 12 1.14 9.35 -8.59
N LEU A 13 1.06 8.05 -8.26
CA LEU A 13 1.54 6.97 -9.12
C LEU A 13 0.84 6.97 -10.49
N LYS A 14 -0.47 7.22 -10.53
CA LYS A 14 -1.23 7.36 -11.78
C LYS A 14 -0.69 8.48 -12.68
N LYS A 15 -0.26 9.61 -12.10
CA LYS A 15 0.37 10.71 -12.88
C LYS A 15 1.74 10.30 -13.42
N LEU A 16 2.47 9.47 -12.68
CA LEU A 16 3.80 8.99 -13.09
C LEU A 16 3.75 8.00 -14.26
N ILE A 17 2.61 7.34 -14.51
CA ILE A 17 2.42 6.50 -15.71
C ILE A 17 2.70 7.31 -17.00
N GLU A 18 2.30 8.57 -17.06
CA GLU A 18 2.54 9.42 -18.23
C GLU A 18 4.03 9.74 -18.44
N LYS A 19 4.78 9.86 -17.33
CA LYS A 19 6.23 10.09 -17.33
C LYS A 19 7.02 8.83 -17.69
N TYR A 20 6.49 7.66 -17.36
CA TYR A 20 7.11 6.36 -17.59
C TYR A 20 6.15 5.40 -18.33
N PRO A 21 5.74 5.73 -19.57
CA PRO A 21 4.69 4.99 -20.27
C PRO A 21 5.07 3.55 -20.64
N SER A 22 6.37 3.23 -20.65
CA SER A 22 6.89 1.88 -20.90
C SER A 22 7.05 1.04 -19.63
N SER A 23 6.89 1.64 -18.44
CA SER A 23 7.02 0.94 -17.17
C SER A 23 5.73 0.17 -16.88
N LYS A 24 5.82 -1.16 -16.84
CA LYS A 24 4.74 -2.00 -16.36
C LYS A 24 4.64 -1.88 -14.84
N ALA A 25 5.77 -1.79 -14.14
CA ALA A 25 5.80 -1.71 -12.67
C ALA A 25 5.03 -0.49 -12.15
N ILE A 26 5.25 0.72 -12.69
CA ILE A 26 4.51 1.91 -12.23
C ILE A 26 3.00 1.81 -12.48
N LYS A 27 2.61 1.14 -13.57
CA LYS A 27 1.22 0.92 -13.91
C LYS A 27 0.57 -0.06 -12.92
N ASP A 28 1.26 -1.13 -12.57
CA ASP A 28 0.78 -2.11 -11.61
C ASP A 28 0.75 -1.53 -10.19
N CYS A 29 1.79 -0.80 -9.77
CA CYS A 29 1.79 0.01 -8.55
C CYS A 29 0.51 0.86 -8.43
N ALA A 30 0.17 1.59 -9.49
CA ALA A 30 -0.95 2.53 -9.49
C ALA A 30 -2.35 1.87 -9.58
N THR A 31 -2.45 0.65 -10.12
CA THR A 31 -3.74 0.05 -10.51
C THR A 31 -4.03 -1.32 -9.89
N VAL A 32 -3.03 -1.97 -9.31
CA VAL A 32 -3.14 -3.27 -8.64
C VAL A 32 -2.70 -3.09 -7.19
N ASP A 33 -1.43 -2.78 -6.95
CA ASP A 33 -0.84 -2.82 -5.62
C ASP A 33 -1.47 -1.80 -4.65
N TYR A 34 -1.68 -0.56 -5.11
CA TYR A 34 -2.32 0.46 -4.28
C TYR A 34 -3.84 0.27 -4.17
N ASN A 35 -4.47 -0.45 -5.10
CA ASN A 35 -5.87 -0.83 -4.92
C ASN A 35 -5.99 -1.88 -3.81
N GLU A 36 -5.12 -2.89 -3.82
CA GLU A 36 -5.05 -3.91 -2.77
C GLU A 36 -4.78 -3.28 -1.41
N LEU A 37 -3.76 -2.43 -1.30
CA LEU A 37 -3.47 -1.66 -0.08
C LEU A 37 -4.70 -0.94 0.46
N VAL A 38 -5.41 -0.19 -0.40
CA VAL A 38 -6.54 0.65 0.04
C VAL A 38 -7.71 -0.23 0.48
N ASN A 39 -7.95 -1.32 -0.24
CA ASN A 39 -8.99 -2.28 0.10
C ASN A 39 -8.69 -2.97 1.43
N SER A 40 -7.47 -3.47 1.64
CA SER A 40 -7.08 -4.16 2.87
C SER A 40 -7.15 -3.23 4.09
N PHE A 41 -6.68 -1.97 3.99
CA PHE A 41 -6.89 -1.01 5.08
C PHE A 41 -8.38 -0.73 5.35
N SER A 42 -9.21 -0.70 4.30
CA SER A 42 -10.64 -0.44 4.44
C SER A 42 -11.39 -1.63 5.07
N SER A 43 -11.00 -2.85 4.73
CA SER A 43 -11.54 -4.08 5.32
C SER A 43 -11.10 -4.22 6.79
N SER A 44 -9.82 -4.01 7.08
CA SER A 44 -9.30 -3.96 8.45
C SER A 44 -10.08 -2.99 9.34
N LEU A 45 -10.36 -1.78 8.85
CA LEU A 45 -11.15 -0.80 9.60
C LEU A 45 -12.60 -1.23 9.82
N ARG A 46 -13.20 -1.95 8.86
CA ARG A 46 -14.58 -2.44 8.97
C ARG A 46 -14.69 -3.56 10.00
N GLU A 47 -13.70 -4.43 10.04
CA GLU A 47 -13.69 -5.66 10.84
C GLU A 47 -13.23 -5.44 12.28
N ILE A 48 -12.56 -4.32 12.56
CA ILE A 48 -11.88 -4.03 13.84
C ILE A 48 -12.71 -4.27 15.12
N VAL A 49 -14.04 -4.26 15.05
CA VAL A 49 -14.95 -4.54 16.18
C VAL A 49 -15.55 -5.96 16.11
N GLU A 50 -15.89 -6.43 14.92
CA GLU A 50 -16.66 -7.67 14.73
C GLU A 50 -15.76 -8.90 14.59
N ASP A 51 -14.61 -8.73 13.95
CA ASP A 51 -13.60 -9.76 13.72
C ASP A 51 -12.18 -9.15 13.80
N PRO A 52 -11.68 -8.90 15.03
CA PRO A 52 -10.35 -8.35 15.25
C PRO A 52 -9.18 -9.17 14.65
N ASP A 53 -9.34 -10.49 14.52
CA ASP A 53 -8.33 -11.37 13.89
C ASP A 53 -8.22 -11.11 12.39
N SER A 54 -9.35 -11.04 11.68
CA SER A 54 -9.38 -10.66 10.27
C SER A 54 -8.90 -9.21 10.08
N ALA A 55 -9.29 -8.30 10.98
CA ALA A 55 -8.82 -6.92 10.94
C ALA A 55 -7.29 -6.81 11.08
N ASN A 56 -6.69 -7.64 11.93
CA ASN A 56 -5.25 -7.72 12.12
C ASN A 56 -4.55 -8.28 10.87
N TYR A 57 -5.09 -9.35 10.30
CA TYR A 57 -4.57 -9.93 9.06
C TYR A 57 -4.60 -8.91 7.92
N ASP A 58 -5.73 -8.24 7.70
CA ASP A 58 -5.90 -7.25 6.64
C ASP A 58 -4.99 -6.03 6.82
N ALA A 59 -4.77 -5.59 8.07
CA ALA A 59 -3.82 -4.52 8.36
C ALA A 59 -2.40 -4.89 7.93
N LYS A 60 -2.00 -6.16 8.10
CA LYS A 60 -0.71 -6.67 7.66
C LYS A 60 -0.62 -6.79 6.14
N VAL A 61 -1.64 -7.36 5.50
CA VAL A 61 -1.71 -7.53 4.04
C VAL A 61 -1.67 -6.18 3.32
N ALA A 62 -2.19 -5.11 3.92
CA ALA A 62 -2.09 -3.76 3.34
C ALA A 62 -0.63 -3.32 3.06
N GLY A 63 0.36 -3.94 3.69
CA GLY A 63 1.79 -3.70 3.44
C GLY A 63 2.36 -4.41 2.21
N ASP A 64 1.68 -5.42 1.67
CA ASP A 64 2.18 -6.22 0.55
C ASP A 64 2.23 -5.42 -0.75
N GLY A 65 1.22 -4.59 -0.99
CA GLY A 65 1.15 -3.68 -2.14
C GLY A 65 2.38 -2.78 -2.29
N PRO A 66 2.71 -1.91 -1.32
CA PRO A 66 3.88 -1.01 -1.44
C PRO A 66 5.21 -1.77 -1.48
N GLN A 67 5.33 -2.94 -0.86
CA GLN A 67 6.55 -3.76 -0.98
C GLN A 67 6.71 -4.39 -2.37
N THR A 68 5.61 -4.91 -2.93
CA THR A 68 5.57 -5.46 -4.30
C THR A 68 5.90 -4.38 -5.31
N CYS A 69 5.25 -3.22 -5.19
CA CYS A 69 5.52 -2.06 -6.03
C CYS A 69 7.00 -1.66 -5.99
N GLU A 70 7.62 -1.58 -4.82
CA GLU A 70 9.04 -1.25 -4.68
C GLU A 70 9.94 -2.29 -5.37
N SER A 71 9.67 -3.58 -5.14
CA SER A 71 10.45 -4.67 -5.73
C SER A 71 10.38 -4.64 -7.26
N ASP A 72 9.18 -4.51 -7.82
CA ASP A 72 8.95 -4.50 -9.25
C ASP A 72 9.61 -3.29 -9.94
N LEU A 73 9.58 -2.12 -9.29
CA LEU A 73 10.26 -0.92 -9.79
C LEU A 73 11.79 -1.09 -9.80
N VAL A 74 12.35 -1.68 -8.74
CA VAL A 74 13.79 -1.98 -8.62
C VAL A 74 14.23 -3.00 -9.66
N ASP A 75 13.40 -4.01 -9.94
CA ASP A 75 13.70 -5.04 -10.94
C ASP A 75 13.60 -4.51 -12.37
N GLU A 76 12.61 -3.66 -12.65
CA GLU A 76 12.41 -3.07 -13.97
C GLU A 76 13.48 -2.04 -14.33
N LYS A 77 14.01 -1.27 -13.37
CA LYS A 77 15.11 -0.29 -13.53
C LYS A 77 14.82 0.81 -14.56
N ILE A 78 13.56 1.07 -14.87
CA ILE A 78 13.12 2.12 -15.81
C ILE A 78 12.81 3.42 -15.06
N VAL A 79 12.18 3.30 -13.89
CA VAL A 79 11.69 4.43 -13.12
C VAL A 79 12.78 4.92 -12.17
N ASN A 80 13.08 6.21 -12.22
CA ASN A 80 14.05 6.85 -11.31
C ASN A 80 13.38 8.04 -10.61
N ASP A 81 12.50 7.75 -9.67
CA ASP A 81 11.78 8.76 -8.88
C ASP A 81 11.77 8.36 -7.39
N PRO A 82 12.64 8.95 -6.55
CA PRO A 82 12.79 8.54 -5.15
C PRO A 82 11.56 8.87 -4.28
N SER A 83 10.64 9.69 -4.80
CA SER A 83 9.36 9.95 -4.13
C SER A 83 8.52 8.67 -4.01
N ILE A 84 8.63 7.74 -4.96
CA ILE A 84 7.88 6.48 -4.94
C ILE A 84 8.35 5.59 -3.79
N SER A 85 9.67 5.41 -3.63
CA SER A 85 10.23 4.66 -2.51
C SER A 85 9.87 5.29 -1.17
N THR A 86 9.81 6.62 -1.10
CA THR A 86 9.37 7.31 0.12
C THR A 86 7.91 6.98 0.45
N LEU A 87 7.04 7.06 -0.55
CA LEU A 87 5.62 6.72 -0.42
C LEU A 87 5.42 5.24 -0.03
N ASN A 88 6.08 4.31 -0.72
CA ASN A 88 6.01 2.88 -0.44
C ASN A 88 6.43 2.57 1.01
N ASN A 89 7.54 3.15 1.47
CA ASN A 89 8.00 2.98 2.85
C ASN A 89 7.03 3.59 3.87
N GLU A 90 6.46 4.76 3.59
CA GLU A 90 5.45 5.37 4.47
C GLU A 90 4.22 4.48 4.59
N MET A 91 3.73 3.93 3.48
CA MET A 91 2.56 3.05 3.48
C MET A 91 2.83 1.71 4.17
N TYR A 92 4.00 1.11 3.96
CA TYR A 92 4.42 -0.08 4.70
C TYR A 92 4.51 0.16 6.21
N PHE A 93 5.05 1.32 6.61
CA PHE A 93 5.10 1.73 8.00
C PHE A 93 3.70 1.87 8.62
N LEU A 94 2.76 2.48 7.90
CA LEU A 94 1.37 2.60 8.35
C LEU A 94 0.67 1.24 8.49
N SER A 95 0.94 0.29 7.58
CA SER A 95 0.46 -1.09 7.69
C SER A 95 1.00 -1.76 8.95
N THR A 96 2.30 -1.60 9.21
CA THR A 96 2.95 -2.16 10.41
C THR A 96 2.33 -1.59 11.70
N ILE A 97 2.08 -0.28 11.76
CA ILE A 97 1.39 0.33 12.92
C ILE A 97 -0.02 -0.24 13.08
N ALA A 98 -0.79 -0.34 11.99
CA ALA A 98 -2.15 -0.86 12.04
C ALA A 98 -2.19 -2.33 12.50
N PHE A 99 -1.26 -3.14 12.01
CA PHE A 99 -1.08 -4.53 12.45
C PHE A 99 -0.77 -4.60 13.95
N LEU A 100 0.18 -3.82 14.45
CA LEU A 100 0.52 -3.82 15.88
C LEU A 100 -0.65 -3.32 16.74
N ALA A 101 -1.37 -2.28 16.30
CA ALA A 101 -2.51 -1.75 17.02
C ALA A 101 -3.67 -2.75 17.12
N THR A 102 -3.96 -3.45 16.03
CA THR A 102 -5.02 -4.48 15.99
C THR A 102 -4.65 -5.74 16.78
N SER A 103 -3.36 -6.08 16.89
CA SER A 103 -2.93 -7.20 17.74
C SER A 103 -3.30 -7.04 19.21
N HIS A 104 -3.46 -5.80 19.69
CA HIS A 104 -3.89 -5.50 21.06
C HIS A 104 -5.42 -5.55 21.27
N LEU A 105 -6.20 -5.77 20.21
CA LEU A 105 -7.65 -5.94 20.31
C LEU A 105 -8.07 -7.38 20.56
N ASN A 106 -7.14 -8.31 20.40
CA ASN A 106 -7.31 -9.74 20.62
C ASN A 106 -7.01 -10.16 22.08
N GLU A 107 -6.78 -9.20 22.98
CA GLU A 107 -6.46 -9.41 24.40
C GLU A 107 -7.67 -9.18 25.34
#